data_AF-C5KXV5-F1
#
_entry.id   AF-C5KXV5-F1
#
_cell.length_a   1.000
_cell.length_b   1.000
_cell.length_c   1.000
_cell.angle_alpha   90.00
_cell.angle_beta   90.00
_cell.angle_gamma   90.00
#
_symmetry.space_group_name_H-M   'P 1'
#
loop_
_entity.id
_entity.type
_entity.pdbx_description
1 polymer ?
#
loop_
_entity_poly.entity_id
_entity_poly.type
_entity_poly.pdbx_seq_one_letter_code
_entity_poly.pdbx_strand_id
1 'polypeptide(L)'
;MIPPRGSAGGASNEVLIASSPERTRLGASMLTSASPISQANPKRICRGAMQLDNSSSPSERLPVFNHVRPDTFEDNLAELQKRFPEIHRGIASSILETCGNSVSDAAISLKQLANASVGPVQGSSRAGKRRLETDEDDDDENGGIPSHMASASPLGGSTKVGIKRGHDTMVSEHSNLTGEQWAERLVLHLQGSPSLVTAKQRACEVLQAYERCVRERSAADSAGTKMEIEELQKKLHRHKTANKVLYRALHILNSRTNHCQDQVGLDSREDPAVVAELRKKLDETEAALRREKQTTDVLRYHLQQATSLNCMSLGAAGGSGGGGGGFGGGGVF
;
A
#
# COMPACT_ATOMS: atom_id res chain seq x y z
N MET A 1 28.70 32.19 40.55
CA MET A 1 27.79 31.46 41.47
C MET A 1 26.42 31.46 40.83
N ILE A 2 25.93 30.30 40.38
CA ILE A 2 24.66 30.11 39.67
C ILE A 2 23.87 29.07 40.49
N PRO A 3 22.60 29.30 40.84
CA PRO A 3 21.84 28.35 41.65
C PRO A 3 21.33 27.15 40.81
N PRO A 4 21.12 25.98 41.43
CA PRO A 4 20.65 24.80 40.72
C PRO A 4 19.13 24.84 40.48
N ARG A 5 18.72 24.43 39.28
CA ARG A 5 17.32 24.15 38.92
C ARG A 5 16.87 22.85 39.59
N GLY A 6 15.82 22.93 40.40
CA GLY A 6 15.10 21.78 40.93
C GLY A 6 14.36 21.04 39.82
N SER A 7 14.53 19.72 39.77
CA SER A 7 13.77 18.81 38.90
C SER A 7 12.58 18.28 39.70
N ALA A 8 11.38 18.68 39.29
CA ALA A 8 10.12 18.20 39.85
C ALA A 8 9.89 16.73 39.49
N GLY A 9 9.39 15.97 40.47
CA GLY A 9 9.06 14.56 40.35
C GLY A 9 7.88 14.33 39.40
N GLY A 10 8.05 13.35 38.51
CA GLY A 10 6.98 12.78 37.71
C GLY A 10 6.32 11.63 38.47
N ALA A 11 5.01 11.74 38.65
CA ALA A 11 4.16 10.79 39.33
C ALA A 11 4.14 9.42 38.63
N SER A 12 4.25 8.36 39.44
CA SER A 12 3.99 6.98 39.05
C SER A 12 2.49 6.77 38.88
N ASN A 13 2.03 6.45 37.68
CA ASN A 13 0.68 5.93 37.44
C ASN A 13 0.68 4.42 37.70
N GLU A 14 0.11 4.01 38.84
CA GLU A 14 -0.32 2.63 39.07
C GLU A 14 -1.55 2.35 38.20
N VAL A 15 -1.43 1.39 37.27
CA VAL A 15 -2.55 0.82 36.54
C VAL A 15 -2.95 -0.48 37.24
N LEU A 16 -4.03 -0.43 38.01
CA LEU A 16 -4.73 -1.58 38.56
C LEU A 16 -5.38 -2.37 37.42
N ILE A 17 -4.82 -3.53 37.08
CA ILE A 17 -5.46 -4.51 36.20
C ILE A 17 -6.39 -5.36 37.07
N ALA A 18 -7.69 -5.10 36.94
CA ALA A 18 -8.73 -5.92 37.55
C ALA A 18 -8.86 -7.25 36.76
N SER A 19 -8.56 -8.35 37.44
CA SER A 19 -8.83 -9.72 37.00
C SER A 19 -10.34 -9.96 36.91
N SER A 20 -10.81 -10.46 35.77
CA SER A 20 -12.19 -10.93 35.58
C SER A 20 -12.20 -12.46 35.48
N PRO A 21 -13.06 -13.18 36.23
CA PRO A 21 -13.07 -14.63 36.26
C PRO A 21 -14.10 -15.23 35.29
N GLU A 22 -13.83 -16.49 34.94
CA GLU A 22 -14.78 -17.53 34.53
C GLU A 22 -15.55 -17.40 33.21
N ARG A 23 -15.21 -18.30 32.28
CA ARG A 23 -16.25 -19.03 31.53
C ARG A 23 -15.81 -20.45 31.20
N THR A 24 -16.29 -21.35 32.03
CA THR A 24 -16.41 -22.79 31.82
C THR A 24 -17.06 -23.07 30.47
N ARG A 25 -16.38 -23.76 29.55
CA ARG A 25 -17.03 -24.41 28.41
C ARG A 25 -16.68 -25.89 28.42
N LEU A 26 -17.71 -26.67 28.71
CA LEU A 26 -17.75 -28.12 28.66
C LEU A 26 -17.37 -28.59 27.25
N GLY A 27 -16.36 -29.45 27.18
CA GLY A 27 -16.07 -30.25 26.01
C GLY A 27 -17.02 -31.44 25.96
N ALA A 28 -17.72 -31.58 24.84
CA ALA A 28 -18.34 -32.82 24.43
C ALA A 28 -17.65 -33.27 23.14
N SER A 29 -16.75 -34.24 23.30
CA SER A 29 -16.35 -35.14 22.22
C SER A 29 -17.54 -35.99 21.81
N MET A 30 -17.63 -36.37 20.53
CA MET A 30 -17.72 -37.77 20.08
C MET A 30 -18.24 -37.85 18.62
N LEU A 31 -17.37 -38.44 17.79
CA LEU A 31 -17.66 -39.52 16.85
C LEU A 31 -18.35 -39.24 15.49
N THR A 32 -17.52 -39.41 14.45
CA THR A 32 -17.67 -40.31 13.29
C THR A 32 -19.01 -40.36 12.53
N SER A 33 -18.95 -40.10 11.23
CA SER A 33 -19.19 -41.16 10.24
C SER A 33 -18.82 -40.69 8.83
N ALA A 34 -18.03 -41.52 8.17
CA ALA A 34 -17.75 -41.47 6.75
C ALA A 34 -18.95 -42.05 5.97
N SER A 35 -19.24 -41.51 4.78
CA SER A 35 -19.84 -42.27 3.68
C SER A 35 -19.69 -41.54 2.33
N PRO A 36 -19.77 -42.29 1.21
CA PRO A 36 -18.97 -42.02 0.01
C PRO A 36 -19.77 -41.43 -1.16
N ILE A 37 -19.00 -40.86 -2.10
CA ILE A 37 -19.14 -40.82 -3.56
C ILE A 37 -20.56 -41.05 -4.11
N SER A 38 -21.14 -40.00 -4.70
CA SER A 38 -22.05 -40.17 -5.82
C SER A 38 -21.73 -39.14 -6.90
N GLN A 39 -21.08 -39.62 -7.96
CA GLN A 39 -20.95 -38.92 -9.22
C GLN A 39 -22.34 -38.80 -9.85
N ALA A 40 -22.86 -37.58 -9.95
CA ALA A 40 -23.94 -37.26 -10.87
C ALA A 40 -23.59 -35.97 -11.60
N ASN A 41 -23.26 -36.14 -12.87
CA ASN A 41 -23.05 -35.08 -13.84
C ASN A 41 -24.42 -34.67 -14.38
N PRO A 42 -24.80 -33.39 -14.33
CA PRO A 42 -25.70 -32.87 -15.36
C PRO A 42 -25.07 -31.65 -16.04
N LYS A 43 -24.65 -31.88 -17.28
CA LYS A 43 -24.71 -30.87 -18.36
C LYS A 43 -26.10 -30.22 -18.33
N ARG A 44 -26.19 -28.95 -17.96
CA ARG A 44 -27.21 -28.04 -18.50
C ARG A 44 -26.63 -26.66 -18.76
N ILE A 45 -26.39 -26.46 -20.04
CA ILE A 45 -26.43 -25.20 -20.77
C ILE A 45 -27.72 -24.45 -20.38
N CYS A 46 -27.58 -23.20 -19.94
CA CYS A 46 -28.51 -22.09 -20.19
C CYS A 46 -27.78 -20.78 -19.86
N ARG A 47 -27.00 -20.30 -20.84
CA ARG A 47 -26.37 -18.98 -20.85
C ARG A 47 -27.43 -17.96 -21.23
N GLY A 48 -28.20 -17.48 -20.26
CA GLY A 48 -29.12 -16.36 -20.42
C GLY A 48 -28.51 -15.10 -19.83
N ALA A 49 -27.88 -14.28 -20.68
CA ALA A 49 -27.41 -12.97 -20.29
C ALA A 49 -28.61 -12.06 -20.05
N MET A 50 -28.96 -11.82 -18.80
CA MET A 50 -29.83 -10.70 -18.42
C MET A 50 -28.93 -9.55 -17.97
N GLN A 51 -28.83 -8.54 -18.84
CA GLN A 51 -28.38 -7.21 -18.47
C GLN A 51 -29.38 -6.67 -17.44
N LEU A 52 -28.90 -6.44 -16.22
CA LEU A 52 -29.62 -5.69 -15.21
C LEU A 52 -29.05 -4.28 -15.21
N ASP A 53 -29.89 -3.34 -15.63
CA ASP A 53 -29.63 -1.91 -15.62
C ASP A 53 -29.63 -1.45 -14.17
N ASN A 54 -28.43 -1.44 -13.57
CA ASN A 54 -28.23 -1.15 -12.16
C ASN A 54 -28.14 0.37 -11.94
N SER A 55 -29.29 1.04 -11.90
CA SER A 55 -29.39 2.44 -11.48
C SER A 55 -29.45 2.54 -9.96
N SER A 56 -28.30 2.54 -9.29
CA SER A 56 -28.20 2.88 -7.86
C SER A 56 -26.84 3.48 -7.50
N SER A 57 -26.91 4.77 -7.15
CA SER A 57 -25.97 5.59 -6.38
C SER A 57 -24.53 5.80 -6.88
N PRO A 58 -24.07 7.08 -6.97
CA PRO A 58 -22.70 7.41 -7.34
C PRO A 58 -21.79 7.24 -6.13
N SER A 59 -21.49 6.00 -5.78
CA SER A 59 -20.26 5.71 -5.04
C SER A 59 -19.14 5.76 -6.08
N GLU A 60 -18.15 6.63 -5.90
CA GLU A 60 -16.96 6.79 -6.75
C GLU A 60 -16.14 5.49 -6.85
N ARG A 61 -16.70 4.49 -7.53
CA ARG A 61 -15.96 3.35 -8.04
C ARG A 61 -15.14 3.91 -9.18
N LEU A 62 -13.82 3.96 -8.96
CA LEU A 62 -12.85 4.19 -10.03
C LEU A 62 -13.34 3.42 -11.26
N PRO A 63 -13.41 4.06 -12.44
CA PRO A 63 -13.90 3.42 -13.64
C PRO A 63 -13.18 2.08 -13.78
N VAL A 64 -13.93 1.00 -13.63
CA VAL A 64 -13.46 -0.32 -14.02
C VAL A 64 -13.35 -0.20 -15.52
N PHE A 65 -12.14 0.17 -15.98
CA PHE A 65 -11.80 0.17 -17.38
C PHE A 65 -11.91 -1.30 -17.81
N ASN A 66 -13.09 -1.69 -18.25
CA ASN A 66 -13.25 -2.82 -19.13
C ASN A 66 -12.52 -2.42 -20.42
N HIS A 67 -11.20 -2.58 -20.41
CA HIS A 67 -10.39 -2.49 -21.60
C HIS A 67 -10.91 -3.59 -22.51
N VAL A 68 -11.79 -3.21 -23.43
CA VAL A 68 -12.20 -4.05 -24.55
C VAL A 68 -10.89 -4.43 -25.24
N ARG A 69 -10.47 -5.68 -25.08
CA ARG A 69 -9.23 -6.16 -25.67
C ARG A 69 -9.38 -6.03 -27.19
N PRO A 70 -8.45 -5.34 -27.87
CA PRO A 70 -8.49 -5.25 -29.32
C PRO A 70 -8.35 -6.65 -29.94
N ASP A 71 -8.98 -6.88 -31.08
CA ASP A 71 -8.99 -8.20 -31.74
C ASP A 71 -7.57 -8.72 -32.07
N THR A 72 -6.60 -7.81 -32.23
CA THR A 72 -5.19 -8.14 -32.48
C THR A 72 -4.41 -8.56 -31.24
N PHE A 73 -5.02 -8.55 -30.05
CA PHE A 73 -4.33 -8.82 -28.78
C PHE A 73 -3.77 -10.24 -28.70
N GLU A 74 -4.56 -11.26 -29.07
CA GLU A 74 -4.11 -12.66 -29.00
C GLU A 74 -3.01 -12.96 -30.04
N ASP A 75 -3.07 -12.34 -31.22
CA ASP A 75 -2.05 -12.48 -32.26
C ASP A 75 -0.71 -11.87 -31.81
N ASN A 76 -0.76 -10.66 -31.24
CA ASN A 76 0.40 -9.98 -30.68
C ASN A 76 1.00 -10.74 -29.48
N LEU A 77 0.14 -11.32 -28.62
CA LEU A 77 0.56 -12.14 -27.49
C LEU A 77 1.26 -13.43 -27.95
N ALA A 78 0.73 -14.08 -28.99
CA ALA A 78 1.34 -15.26 -29.59
C ALA A 78 2.72 -14.93 -30.21
N GLU A 79 2.85 -13.76 -30.86
CA GLU A 79 4.13 -13.28 -31.37
C GLU A 79 5.15 -13.04 -30.25
N LEU A 80 4.74 -12.43 -29.14
CA LEU A 80 5.59 -12.21 -27.96
C LEU A 80 6.03 -13.53 -27.32
N GLN A 81 5.13 -14.51 -27.19
CA GLN A 81 5.49 -15.83 -26.66
C GLN A 81 6.47 -16.58 -27.58
N LYS A 82 6.38 -16.40 -28.90
CA LYS A 82 7.34 -16.97 -29.84
C LYS A 82 8.75 -16.37 -29.67
N ARG A 83 8.84 -15.07 -29.33
CA ARG A 83 10.12 -14.37 -29.09
C ARG A 83 10.71 -14.65 -27.70
N PHE A 84 9.87 -14.88 -26.70
CA PHE A 84 10.27 -15.11 -25.31
C PHE A 84 9.60 -16.37 -24.74
N PRO A 85 9.98 -17.57 -25.20
CA PRO A 85 9.32 -18.83 -24.80
C PRO A 85 9.49 -19.17 -23.31
N GLU A 86 10.51 -18.62 -22.66
CA GLU A 86 10.80 -18.81 -21.23
C GLU A 86 9.88 -17.98 -20.32
N ILE A 87 9.25 -16.92 -20.86
CA ILE A 87 8.42 -16.02 -20.07
C ILE A 87 6.97 -16.52 -20.02
N HIS A 88 6.41 -16.59 -18.81
CA HIS A 88 5.04 -17.03 -18.59
C HIS A 88 4.03 -16.15 -19.35
N ARG A 89 3.04 -16.79 -20.01
CA ARG A 89 2.01 -16.14 -20.83
C ARG A 89 1.29 -15.00 -20.09
N GLY A 90 1.00 -15.19 -18.80
CA GLY A 90 0.32 -14.18 -18.00
C GLY A 90 1.13 -12.89 -17.82
N ILE A 91 2.47 -13.00 -17.71
CA ILE A 91 3.37 -11.84 -17.58
C ILE A 91 3.43 -11.10 -18.92
N ALA A 92 3.60 -11.84 -20.03
CA ALA A 92 3.58 -11.25 -21.36
C ALA A 92 2.24 -10.56 -21.67
N SER A 93 1.11 -11.16 -21.28
CA SER A 93 -0.23 -10.57 -21.41
C SER A 93 -0.36 -9.26 -20.63
N SER A 94 0.06 -9.23 -19.37
CA SER A 94 -0.04 -8.03 -18.53
C SER A 94 0.84 -6.89 -19.04
N ILE A 95 2.06 -7.19 -19.51
CA ILE A 95 2.94 -6.19 -20.12
C ILE A 95 2.37 -5.68 -21.43
N LEU A 96 1.81 -6.56 -22.27
CA LEU A 96 1.18 -6.17 -23.53
C LEU A 96 -0.04 -5.26 -23.30
N GLU A 97 -0.86 -5.53 -22.27
CA GLU A 97 -1.95 -4.65 -21.86
C GLU A 97 -1.42 -3.29 -21.39
N THR A 98 -0.36 -3.28 -20.58
CA THR A 98 0.26 -2.05 -20.05
C THR A 98 0.88 -1.20 -21.17
N CYS A 99 1.45 -1.83 -22.19
CA CYS A 99 2.02 -1.18 -23.36
C CYS A 99 0.99 -0.84 -24.46
N GLY A 100 -0.31 -0.91 -24.15
CA GLY A 100 -1.36 -0.52 -25.10
C GLY A 100 -1.42 -1.39 -26.36
N ASN A 101 -1.13 -2.69 -26.22
CA ASN A 101 -1.09 -3.66 -27.33
C ASN A 101 0.04 -3.40 -28.38
N SER A 102 1.11 -2.70 -27.99
CA SER A 102 2.32 -2.52 -28.81
C SER A 102 3.33 -3.65 -28.58
N VAL A 103 3.56 -4.50 -29.59
CA VAL A 103 4.51 -5.63 -29.53
C VAL A 103 5.95 -5.17 -29.30
N SER A 104 6.35 -4.05 -29.92
CA SER A 104 7.71 -3.51 -29.82
C SER A 104 8.03 -3.04 -28.40
N ASP A 105 7.10 -2.30 -27.79
CA ASP A 105 7.30 -1.77 -26.43
C ASP A 105 7.24 -2.89 -25.40
N ALA A 106 6.29 -3.81 -25.54
CA ALA A 106 6.19 -4.98 -24.70
C ALA A 106 7.46 -5.85 -24.78
N ALA A 107 8.05 -6.01 -25.97
CA ALA A 107 9.29 -6.75 -26.14
C ALA A 107 10.50 -6.08 -25.46
N ILE A 108 10.57 -4.74 -25.47
CA ILE A 108 11.61 -3.99 -24.76
C ILE A 108 11.45 -4.19 -23.24
N SER A 109 10.24 -4.06 -22.71
CA SER A 109 9.95 -4.26 -21.29
C SER A 109 10.23 -5.69 -20.83
N LEU A 110 9.85 -6.70 -21.63
CA LEU A 110 10.16 -8.10 -21.33
C LEU A 110 11.66 -8.38 -21.36
N LYS A 111 12.40 -7.78 -22.29
CA LYS A 111 13.86 -7.91 -22.35
C LYS A 111 14.53 -7.28 -21.13
N GLN A 112 14.03 -6.13 -20.66
CA GLN A 112 14.50 -5.52 -19.41
C GLN A 112 14.21 -6.41 -18.20
N LEU A 113 13.02 -7.01 -18.14
CA LEU A 113 12.64 -7.94 -17.07
C LEU A 113 13.52 -9.19 -17.07
N ALA A 114 13.76 -9.79 -18.25
CA ALA A 114 14.63 -10.95 -18.40
C ALA A 114 16.08 -10.61 -17.98
N ASN A 115 16.60 -9.46 -18.40
CA ASN A 115 17.94 -9.01 -18.00
C ASN A 115 18.04 -8.70 -16.50
N ALA A 116 16.98 -8.20 -15.88
CA ALA A 116 16.92 -7.95 -14.44
C ALA A 116 16.83 -9.26 -13.63
N SER A 117 16.16 -10.28 -14.17
CA SER A 117 16.04 -11.60 -13.54
C SER A 117 17.29 -12.47 -13.72
N VAL A 118 18.06 -12.25 -14.79
CA VAL A 118 19.27 -13.03 -15.13
C VAL A 118 20.56 -12.26 -14.84
N GLY A 119 20.45 -11.10 -14.18
CA GLY A 119 21.62 -10.40 -13.67
C GLY A 119 22.42 -11.32 -12.76
N PRO A 120 23.70 -11.63 -13.08
CA PRO A 120 24.52 -12.36 -12.14
C PRO A 120 24.56 -11.55 -10.86
N VAL A 121 24.31 -12.21 -9.73
CA VAL A 121 24.73 -11.71 -8.43
C VAL A 121 26.28 -11.71 -8.42
N GLN A 122 26.88 -10.81 -9.20
CA GLN A 122 28.21 -10.27 -8.95
C GLN A 122 27.97 -9.29 -7.79
N GLY A 123 28.16 -9.69 -6.54
CA GLY A 123 29.42 -10.26 -6.09
C GLY A 123 30.44 -9.13 -5.90
N SER A 124 30.09 -8.11 -5.11
CA SER A 124 31.07 -7.24 -4.46
C SER A 124 30.80 -7.20 -2.96
N SER A 125 31.16 -8.29 -2.27
CA SER A 125 31.94 -8.22 -1.02
C SER A 125 32.09 -9.60 -0.37
N ARG A 126 33.31 -10.12 -0.51
CA ARG A 126 34.13 -10.91 0.42
C ARG A 126 33.45 -11.65 1.59
N ALA A 127 33.76 -12.94 1.60
CA ALA A 127 34.04 -13.80 2.77
C ALA A 127 32.87 -14.13 3.70
N GLY A 128 32.19 -15.23 3.38
CA GLY A 128 31.26 -15.88 4.30
C GLY A 128 30.82 -17.22 3.76
N LYS A 129 31.71 -18.22 3.82
CA LYS A 129 31.43 -19.63 3.54
C LYS A 129 30.31 -20.12 4.47
N ARG A 130 29.08 -20.19 3.98
CA ARG A 130 28.03 -21.03 4.59
C ARG A 130 27.29 -21.77 3.49
N ARG A 131 27.32 -23.10 3.63
CA ARG A 131 26.51 -24.08 2.91
C ARG A 131 25.07 -23.60 2.85
N LEU A 132 24.51 -23.57 1.65
CA LEU A 132 23.07 -23.55 1.43
C LEU A 132 22.69 -25.02 1.24
N GLU A 133 22.16 -25.63 2.30
CA GLU A 133 21.41 -26.86 2.18
C GLU A 133 20.00 -26.49 1.69
N THR A 134 19.52 -27.35 0.81
CA THR A 134 18.22 -27.37 0.15
C THR A 134 17.12 -27.46 1.21
N ASP A 135 16.31 -26.42 1.36
CA ASP A 135 15.02 -26.52 2.06
C ASP A 135 13.95 -26.73 0.99
N GLU A 136 13.49 -27.97 0.92
CA GLU A 136 12.24 -28.34 0.28
C GLU A 136 11.09 -27.82 1.16
N ASP A 137 10.07 -27.28 0.49
CA ASP A 137 8.84 -26.80 1.09
C ASP A 137 8.07 -27.98 1.73
N ASP A 138 8.07 -28.05 3.07
CA ASP A 138 7.04 -28.77 3.83
C ASP A 138 6.00 -27.77 4.36
N ASP A 139 4.83 -27.84 3.74
CA ASP A 139 3.56 -27.28 4.21
C ASP A 139 3.17 -27.92 5.55
N ASP A 140 3.51 -27.27 6.68
CA ASP A 140 2.90 -27.60 7.97
C ASP A 140 2.20 -26.37 8.57
N GLU A 141 0.88 -26.39 8.45
CA GLU A 141 -0.04 -25.56 9.21
C GLU A 141 0.06 -25.92 10.70
N ASN A 142 0.81 -25.14 11.48
CA ASN A 142 0.58 -25.10 12.92
C ASN A 142 0.73 -23.68 13.48
N GLY A 143 -0.38 -23.16 14.01
CA GLY A 143 -0.46 -21.89 14.70
C GLY A 143 0.25 -21.96 16.04
N GLY A 144 1.51 -21.51 16.09
CA GLY A 144 2.28 -21.29 17.30
C GLY A 144 2.52 -19.80 17.55
N ILE A 145 1.95 -19.29 18.64
CA ILE A 145 2.16 -17.95 19.19
C ILE A 145 3.65 -17.77 19.53
N PRO A 146 4.34 -16.67 19.15
CA PRO A 146 5.73 -16.47 19.56
C PRO A 146 5.78 -15.88 20.97
N SER A 147 5.96 -16.76 21.95
CA SER A 147 6.39 -16.43 23.31
C SER A 147 7.88 -16.76 23.41
N HIS A 148 8.73 -15.74 23.56
CA HIS A 148 9.91 -15.70 24.42
C HIS A 148 10.89 -14.60 23.97
N MET A 149 10.94 -13.54 24.77
CA MET A 149 12.13 -12.71 24.87
C MET A 149 13.21 -13.53 25.56
N ALA A 150 14.30 -13.84 24.86
CA ALA A 150 15.57 -14.23 25.45
C ALA A 150 16.61 -13.18 25.07
N SER A 151 16.72 -12.17 25.93
CA SER A 151 17.80 -11.19 25.94
C SER A 151 19.08 -11.90 26.38
N ALA A 152 19.87 -12.40 25.44
CA ALA A 152 21.23 -12.84 25.71
C ALA A 152 22.19 -11.66 25.51
N SER A 153 22.59 -11.04 26.61
CA SER A 153 23.73 -10.11 26.65
C SER A 153 25.03 -10.88 26.41
N PRO A 154 25.88 -10.48 25.45
CA PRO A 154 27.27 -10.92 25.45
C PRO A 154 28.06 -10.04 26.44
N LEU A 155 28.18 -10.53 27.67
CA LEU A 155 29.23 -10.11 28.60
C LEU A 155 30.52 -10.79 28.13
N GLY A 156 31.37 -10.07 27.40
CA GLY A 156 32.64 -10.66 26.96
C GLY A 156 33.49 -9.73 26.15
N GLY A 157 34.47 -9.11 26.81
CA GLY A 157 35.75 -8.87 26.13
C GLY A 157 36.39 -7.51 26.35
N SER A 158 37.51 -7.57 27.09
CA SER A 158 38.70 -6.75 26.90
C SER A 158 38.74 -5.40 27.62
N THR A 159 39.14 -5.52 28.89
CA THR A 159 39.96 -4.56 29.63
C THR A 159 41.15 -4.08 28.79
N LYS A 160 40.98 -2.99 28.04
CA LYS A 160 42.10 -2.25 27.46
C LYS A 160 42.65 -1.30 28.52
N VAL A 161 43.75 -1.72 29.14
CA VAL A 161 44.60 -0.92 30.02
C VAL A 161 44.98 0.37 29.30
N GLY A 162 44.42 1.48 29.77
CA GLY A 162 44.66 2.81 29.24
C GLY A 162 46.05 3.30 29.61
N ILE A 163 46.99 3.15 28.68
CA ILE A 163 48.19 4.00 28.65
C ILE A 163 47.71 5.39 28.21
N LYS A 164 47.47 6.28 29.19
CA LYS A 164 47.25 7.72 28.98
C LYS A 164 48.51 8.32 28.36
N ARG A 165 48.63 8.24 27.03
CA ARG A 165 49.57 9.06 26.27
C ARG A 165 48.90 10.42 26.09
N GLY A 166 49.24 11.37 26.96
CA GLY A 166 48.64 12.71 27.00
C GLY A 166 49.05 13.58 25.82
N HIS A 167 48.62 13.22 24.61
CA HIS A 167 48.93 13.97 23.39
C HIS A 167 47.81 13.88 22.32
N ASP A 168 46.53 13.83 22.71
CA ASP A 168 45.40 13.69 21.76
C ASP A 168 44.44 14.90 21.69
N THR A 169 44.70 15.98 22.43
CA THR A 169 43.82 17.16 22.41
C THR A 169 43.82 17.96 21.10
N MET A 170 44.75 17.68 20.18
CA MET A 170 44.83 18.36 18.87
C MET A 170 44.13 17.60 17.74
N VAL A 171 43.67 16.36 17.95
CA VAL A 171 43.11 15.52 16.86
C VAL A 171 41.65 15.85 16.56
N SER A 172 40.89 16.40 17.53
CA SER A 172 39.46 16.67 17.35
C SER A 172 39.12 17.80 16.36
N GLU A 173 40.04 18.72 16.08
CA GLU A 173 39.77 19.82 15.13
C GLU A 173 39.82 19.38 13.65
N HIS A 174 40.30 18.17 13.36
CA HIS A 174 40.57 17.75 11.98
C HIS A 174 39.43 16.95 11.33
N SER A 175 38.41 16.58 12.09
CA SER A 175 37.33 15.68 11.65
C SER A 175 36.40 16.28 10.57
N ASN A 176 36.37 17.60 10.44
CA ASN A 176 35.46 18.30 9.52
C ASN A 176 36.16 18.99 8.33
N LEU A 177 37.46 18.78 8.15
CA LEU A 177 38.20 19.47 7.09
C LEU A 177 37.81 18.93 5.70
N THR A 178 37.55 19.83 4.75
CA THR A 178 37.37 19.48 3.33
C THR A 178 38.72 19.08 2.70
N GLY A 179 38.68 18.41 1.55
CA GLY A 179 39.91 18.03 0.84
C GLY A 179 40.82 19.22 0.52
N GLU A 180 40.22 20.36 0.18
CA GLU A 180 40.93 21.62 -0.07
C GLU A 180 41.62 22.14 1.19
N GLN A 181 40.96 22.10 2.36
CA GLN A 181 41.54 22.53 3.62
C GLN A 181 42.70 21.64 4.07
N TRP A 182 42.66 20.33 3.76
CA TRP A 182 43.80 19.43 3.98
C TRP A 182 44.99 19.79 3.09
N ALA A 183 44.74 20.18 1.83
CA ALA A 183 45.79 20.64 0.92
C ALA A 183 46.41 21.97 1.38
N GLU A 184 45.59 22.94 1.79
CA GLU A 184 46.05 24.21 2.35
C GLU A 184 46.89 23.99 3.62
N ARG A 185 46.45 23.12 4.51
CA ARG A 185 47.18 22.77 5.75
C ARG A 185 48.53 22.12 5.44
N LEU A 186 48.59 21.25 4.43
CA LEU A 186 49.84 20.65 3.97
C LEU A 186 50.81 21.73 3.45
N VAL A 187 50.33 22.65 2.60
CA VAL A 187 51.14 23.75 2.08
C VAL A 187 51.67 24.63 3.21
N LEU A 188 50.82 25.00 4.18
CA LEU A 188 51.22 25.77 5.35
C LEU A 188 52.31 25.08 6.19
N HIS A 189 52.19 23.76 6.43
CA HIS A 189 53.21 23.00 7.16
C HIS A 189 54.55 22.92 6.41
N LEU A 190 54.50 22.91 5.07
CA LEU A 190 55.68 22.86 4.21
C LEU A 190 56.38 24.21 4.09
N GLN A 191 55.65 25.32 4.05
CA GLN A 191 56.16 26.68 3.81
C GLN A 191 57.13 27.20 4.89
N GLY A 192 57.16 26.57 6.07
CA GLY A 192 58.08 26.90 7.17
C GLY A 192 59.12 25.81 7.47
N SER A 193 59.47 24.97 6.50
CA SER A 193 60.40 23.85 6.71
C SER A 193 61.84 24.24 6.34
N PRO A 194 62.82 24.16 7.27
CA PRO A 194 64.21 24.58 7.02
C PRO A 194 65.02 23.59 6.18
N SER A 195 64.52 22.36 5.98
CA SER A 195 65.20 21.34 5.18
C SER A 195 64.21 20.42 4.46
N LEU A 196 64.65 19.78 3.38
CA LEU A 196 63.84 18.80 2.66
C LEU A 196 63.44 17.62 3.55
N VAL A 197 64.30 17.20 4.46
CA VAL A 197 64.05 16.08 5.37
C VAL A 197 62.92 16.43 6.35
N THR A 198 62.94 17.64 6.93
CA THR A 198 61.87 18.11 7.82
C THR A 198 60.55 18.34 7.09
N ALA A 199 60.60 18.86 5.86
CA ALA A 199 59.43 18.99 4.99
C ALA A 199 58.75 17.64 4.72
N LYS A 200 59.54 16.61 4.37
CA LYS A 200 59.04 15.24 4.15
C LYS A 200 58.40 14.66 5.42
N GLN A 201 59.05 14.83 6.57
CA GLN A 201 58.52 14.35 7.84
C GLN A 201 57.17 15.00 8.17
N ARG A 202 57.06 16.32 8.05
CA ARG A 202 55.80 17.05 8.27
C ARG A 202 54.71 16.65 7.27
N ALA A 203 55.06 16.45 5.99
CA ALA A 203 54.12 15.98 4.99
C ALA A 203 53.58 14.59 5.34
N CYS A 204 54.45 13.66 5.76
CA CYS A 204 54.03 12.33 6.22
C CYS A 204 53.05 12.43 7.40
N GLU A 205 53.30 13.30 8.37
CA GLU A 205 52.40 13.48 9.53
C GLU A 205 51.02 14.00 9.12
N VAL A 206 50.96 15.01 8.24
CA VAL A 206 49.69 15.56 7.72
C VAL A 206 48.94 14.52 6.89
N LEU A 207 49.62 13.79 6.01
CA LEU A 207 49.00 12.75 5.19
C LEU A 207 48.49 11.56 6.02
N GLN A 208 49.21 11.15 7.06
CA GLN A 208 48.73 10.13 8.00
C GLN A 208 47.51 10.60 8.80
N ALA A 209 47.46 11.88 9.18
CA ALA A 209 46.29 12.45 9.84
C ALA A 209 45.07 12.48 8.90
N TYR A 210 45.28 12.87 7.63
CA TYR A 210 44.26 12.82 6.59
C TYR A 210 43.73 11.40 6.39
N GLU A 211 44.63 10.41 6.24
CA GLU A 211 44.24 9.00 6.05
C GLU A 211 43.38 8.49 7.22
N ARG A 212 43.76 8.82 8.47
CA ARG A 212 42.97 8.48 9.66
C ARG A 212 41.58 9.12 9.60
N CYS A 213 41.50 10.41 9.29
CA CYS A 213 40.23 11.13 9.17
C CYS A 213 39.31 10.53 8.09
N VAL A 214 39.85 10.20 6.91
CA VAL A 214 39.08 9.57 5.83
C VAL A 214 38.59 8.19 6.24
N ARG A 215 39.43 7.39 6.90
CA ARG A 215 39.04 6.06 7.37
C ARG A 215 37.93 6.13 8.41
N GLU A 216 38.01 7.04 9.37
CA GLU A 216 36.98 7.27 10.38
C GLU A 216 35.66 7.73 9.75
N ARG A 217 35.71 8.66 8.80
CA ARG A 217 34.52 9.11 8.06
C ARG A 217 33.87 7.97 7.28
N SER A 218 34.66 7.20 6.53
CA SER A 218 34.16 6.04 5.78
C SER A 218 33.57 4.97 6.70
N ALA A 219 34.15 4.78 7.90
CA ALA A 219 33.61 3.87 8.90
C ALA A 219 32.28 4.36 9.46
N ALA A 220 32.17 5.66 9.77
CA ALA A 220 30.93 6.29 10.24
C ALA A 220 29.82 6.24 9.17
N ASP A 221 30.14 6.55 7.91
CA ASP A 221 29.21 6.46 6.79
C ASP A 221 28.75 5.01 6.57
N SER A 222 29.69 4.05 6.63
CA SER A 222 29.35 2.62 6.52
C SER A 222 28.50 2.11 7.69
N ALA A 223 28.67 2.66 8.90
CA ALA A 223 27.81 2.35 10.04
C ALA A 223 26.42 2.96 9.89
N GLY A 224 26.33 4.21 9.40
CA GLY A 224 25.06 4.88 9.09
C GLY A 224 24.23 4.13 8.06
N THR A 225 24.84 3.77 6.92
CA THR A 225 24.19 2.99 5.87
C THR A 225 23.75 1.60 6.35
N LYS A 226 24.55 0.91 7.19
CA LYS A 226 24.14 -0.38 7.79
C LYS A 226 22.92 -0.25 8.69
N MET A 227 22.87 0.77 9.55
CA MET A 227 21.70 1.01 10.39
C MET A 227 20.44 1.31 9.55
N GLU A 228 20.58 2.10 8.49
CA GLU A 228 19.46 2.38 7.57
C GLU A 228 18.97 1.10 6.86
N ILE A 229 19.89 0.25 6.38
CA ILE A 229 19.55 -1.04 5.76
C ILE A 229 18.79 -1.93 6.75
N GLU A 230 19.26 -2.04 8.00
CA GLU A 230 18.58 -2.81 9.04
C GLU A 230 17.18 -2.26 9.35
N GLU A 231 17.02 -0.93 9.40
CA GLU A 231 15.70 -0.31 9.60
C GLU A 231 14.75 -0.59 8.43
N LEU A 232 15.23 -0.48 7.19
CA LEU A 232 14.44 -0.79 5.99
C LEU A 232 14.06 -2.27 5.93
N GLN A 233 14.97 -3.18 6.29
CA GLN A 233 14.66 -4.61 6.39
C GLN A 233 13.57 -4.89 7.43
N LYS A 234 13.63 -4.22 8.59
CA LYS A 234 12.59 -4.33 9.63
C LYS A 234 11.23 -3.80 9.14
N LYS A 235 11.20 -2.68 8.42
CA LYS A 235 9.98 -2.15 7.80
C LYS A 235 9.42 -3.12 6.76
N LEU A 236 10.27 -3.65 5.87
CA LEU A 236 9.88 -4.64 4.87
C LEU A 236 9.26 -5.89 5.52
N HIS A 237 9.89 -6.42 6.58
CA HIS A 237 9.36 -7.58 7.30
C HIS A 237 7.99 -7.29 7.92
N ARG A 238 7.80 -6.13 8.56
CA ARG A 238 6.49 -5.71 9.09
C ARG A 238 5.41 -5.66 8.00
N HIS A 239 5.73 -5.08 6.85
CA HIS A 239 4.79 -5.03 5.71
C HIS A 239 4.46 -6.41 5.15
N LYS A 240 5.45 -7.32 5.05
CA LYS A 240 5.20 -8.72 4.65
C LYS A 240 4.24 -9.42 5.61
N THR A 241 4.46 -9.27 6.91
CA THR A 241 3.59 -9.85 7.94
C THR A 241 2.17 -9.27 7.88
N ALA A 242 2.04 -7.95 7.72
CA ALA A 242 0.73 -7.30 7.55
C ALA A 242 0.00 -7.79 6.29
N ASN A 243 0.68 -7.89 5.15
CA ASN A 243 0.10 -8.44 3.93
C ASN A 243 -0.37 -9.88 4.10
N LYS A 244 0.38 -10.73 4.81
CA LYS A 244 -0.04 -12.10 5.12
C LYS A 244 -1.35 -12.14 5.92
N VAL A 245 -1.51 -11.25 6.91
CA VAL A 245 -2.75 -11.11 7.68
C VAL A 245 -3.91 -10.63 6.78
N LEU A 246 -3.66 -9.65 5.92
CA LEU A 246 -4.67 -9.15 4.98
C LEU A 246 -5.12 -10.22 3.98
N TYR A 247 -4.20 -11.01 3.42
CA TYR A 247 -4.55 -12.12 2.53
C TYR A 247 -5.42 -13.17 3.23
N ARG A 248 -5.09 -13.52 4.49
CA ARG A 248 -5.93 -14.42 5.29
C ARG A 248 -7.32 -13.83 5.55
N ALA A 249 -7.41 -12.55 5.90
CA ALA A 249 -8.69 -11.88 6.13
C ALA A 249 -9.54 -11.83 4.86
N LEU A 250 -8.93 -11.52 3.71
CA LEU A 250 -9.60 -11.50 2.41
C LEU A 250 -10.07 -12.89 2.00
N HIS A 251 -9.26 -13.93 2.23
CA HIS A 251 -9.67 -15.31 1.99
C HIS A 251 -10.89 -15.68 2.84
N ILE A 252 -10.86 -15.41 4.15
CA ILE A 252 -12.00 -15.67 5.05
C ILE A 252 -13.25 -14.93 4.59
N LEU A 253 -13.11 -13.66 4.19
CA LEU A 253 -14.23 -12.87 3.70
C LEU A 253 -14.82 -13.48 2.43
N ASN A 254 -13.98 -13.86 1.47
CA ASN A 254 -14.42 -14.49 0.22
C ASN A 254 -15.13 -15.83 0.49
N SER A 255 -14.57 -16.68 1.36
CA SER A 255 -15.22 -17.94 1.78
C SER A 255 -16.60 -17.69 2.39
N ARG A 256 -16.76 -16.66 3.23
CA ARG A 256 -18.05 -16.28 3.82
C ARG A 256 -19.03 -15.75 2.77
N THR A 257 -18.57 -14.92 1.85
CA THR A 257 -19.39 -14.39 0.75
C THR A 257 -19.91 -15.53 -0.12
N ASN A 258 -19.05 -16.47 -0.50
CA ASN A 258 -19.45 -17.64 -1.26
C ASN A 258 -20.45 -18.50 -0.48
N HIS A 259 -20.21 -18.73 0.81
CA HIS A 259 -21.14 -19.48 1.64
C HIS A 259 -22.52 -18.80 1.76
N CYS A 260 -22.55 -17.48 1.94
CA CYS A 260 -23.80 -16.71 1.93
C CYS A 260 -24.47 -16.74 0.55
N GLN A 261 -23.70 -16.69 -0.54
CA GLN A 261 -24.24 -16.80 -1.89
C GLN A 261 -24.82 -18.19 -2.16
N ASP A 262 -24.17 -19.24 -1.68
CA ASP A 262 -24.66 -20.62 -1.77
C ASP A 262 -25.92 -20.80 -0.92
N GLN A 263 -25.95 -20.28 0.31
CA GLN A 263 -27.15 -20.29 1.16
C GLN A 263 -28.30 -19.50 0.53
N VAL A 264 -28.04 -18.29 0.03
CA VAL A 264 -29.04 -17.51 -0.70
C VAL A 264 -29.48 -18.25 -1.96
N GLY A 265 -28.59 -18.97 -2.67
CA GLY A 265 -28.98 -19.79 -3.81
C GLY A 265 -29.87 -20.99 -3.43
N LEU A 266 -29.69 -21.54 -2.24
CA LEU A 266 -30.49 -22.64 -1.69
C LEU A 266 -31.84 -22.15 -1.13
N ASP A 267 -31.86 -20.99 -0.48
CA ASP A 267 -33.06 -20.38 0.10
C ASP A 267 -33.88 -19.61 -0.94
N SER A 268 -33.24 -19.01 -1.97
CA SER A 268 -33.89 -18.46 -3.18
C SER A 268 -34.43 -19.53 -4.12
N ARG A 269 -34.51 -20.78 -3.63
CA ARG A 269 -35.50 -21.75 -4.09
C ARG A 269 -36.91 -21.39 -3.57
N GLU A 270 -37.12 -20.17 -3.09
CA GLU A 270 -38.40 -19.46 -3.23
C GLU A 270 -38.92 -19.70 -4.66
N ASP A 271 -40.20 -20.09 -4.73
CA ASP A 271 -40.85 -20.51 -5.96
C ASP A 271 -40.57 -19.46 -7.06
N PRO A 272 -40.00 -19.81 -8.22
CA PRO A 272 -39.73 -18.86 -9.30
C PRO A 272 -40.99 -18.07 -9.71
N ALA A 273 -42.17 -18.60 -9.38
CA ALA A 273 -43.46 -17.92 -9.45
C ALA A 273 -43.55 -16.66 -8.58
N VAL A 274 -43.08 -16.70 -7.33
CA VAL A 274 -43.09 -15.55 -6.41
C VAL A 274 -42.14 -14.46 -6.90
N VAL A 275 -40.94 -14.84 -7.35
CA VAL A 275 -39.98 -13.88 -7.92
C VAL A 275 -40.53 -13.25 -9.20
N ALA A 276 -41.18 -14.03 -10.07
CA ALA A 276 -41.83 -13.51 -11.27
C ALA A 276 -43.02 -12.59 -10.94
N GLU A 277 -43.81 -12.92 -9.92
CA GLU A 277 -44.92 -12.09 -9.46
C GLU A 277 -44.44 -10.75 -8.89
N LEU A 278 -43.39 -10.77 -8.07
CA LEU A 278 -42.79 -9.55 -7.52
C LEU A 278 -42.20 -8.66 -8.62
N ARG A 279 -41.54 -9.25 -9.62
CA ARG A 279 -41.06 -8.51 -10.80
C ARG A 279 -42.21 -7.88 -11.58
N LYS A 280 -43.30 -8.61 -11.80
CA LYS A 280 -44.49 -8.09 -12.48
C LYS A 280 -45.11 -6.91 -11.71
N LYS A 281 -45.25 -7.04 -10.38
CA LYS A 281 -45.73 -5.94 -9.52
C LYS A 281 -44.81 -4.72 -9.56
N LEU A 282 -43.50 -4.93 -9.59
CA LEU A 282 -42.53 -3.85 -9.75
C LEU A 282 -42.75 -3.11 -11.09
N ASP A 283 -42.82 -3.84 -12.21
CA ASP A 283 -43.04 -3.25 -13.54
C ASP A 283 -44.37 -2.47 -13.61
N GLU A 284 -45.43 -2.99 -12.98
CA GLU A 284 -46.72 -2.33 -12.88
C GLU A 284 -46.63 -1.01 -12.10
N THR A 285 -45.92 -1.00 -10.96
CA THR A 285 -45.73 0.22 -10.15
C THR A 285 -44.86 1.26 -10.85
N GLU A 286 -43.81 0.85 -11.56
CA GLU A 286 -42.99 1.77 -12.36
C GLU A 286 -43.78 2.36 -13.53
N ALA A 287 -44.61 1.57 -14.19
CA ALA A 287 -45.49 2.05 -15.25
C ALA A 287 -46.57 3.01 -14.72
N ALA A 288 -47.06 2.80 -13.50
CA ALA A 288 -47.96 3.74 -12.83
C ALA A 288 -47.23 5.06 -12.50
N LEU A 289 -46.02 4.99 -11.94
CA LEU A 289 -45.20 6.18 -11.64
C LEU A 289 -44.90 7.00 -12.92
N ARG A 290 -44.58 6.34 -14.03
CA ARG A 290 -44.35 7.00 -15.33
C ARG A 290 -45.60 7.74 -15.82
N ARG A 291 -46.78 7.13 -15.70
CA ARG A 291 -48.07 7.76 -16.04
C ARG A 291 -48.36 8.97 -15.15
N GLU A 292 -48.15 8.83 -13.84
CA GLU A 292 -48.39 9.92 -12.88
C GLU A 292 -47.44 11.11 -13.10
N LYS A 293 -46.16 10.84 -13.43
CA LYS A 293 -45.20 11.87 -13.83
C LYS A 293 -45.67 12.61 -15.07
N GLN A 294 -46.09 11.89 -16.12
CA GLN A 294 -46.64 12.49 -17.34
C GLN A 294 -47.87 13.37 -17.05
N THR A 295 -48.81 12.90 -16.21
CA THR A 295 -49.98 13.71 -15.85
C THR A 295 -49.59 14.96 -15.06
N THR A 296 -48.61 14.84 -14.16
CA THR A 296 -48.10 15.98 -13.38
C THR A 296 -47.43 17.02 -14.29
N ASP A 297 -46.65 16.59 -15.27
CA ASP A 297 -45.98 17.50 -16.21
C ASP A 297 -46.99 18.23 -17.11
N VAL A 298 -48.04 17.53 -17.58
CA VAL A 298 -49.15 18.15 -18.32
C VAL A 298 -49.89 19.19 -17.46
N LEU A 299 -50.17 18.87 -16.19
CA LEU A 299 -50.81 19.81 -15.27
C LEU A 299 -49.93 21.05 -15.01
N ARG A 300 -48.62 20.86 -14.81
CA ARG A 300 -47.67 21.99 -14.66
C ARG A 300 -47.66 22.87 -15.90
N TYR A 301 -47.64 22.27 -17.09
CA TYR A 301 -47.69 23.00 -18.35
C TYR A 301 -48.96 23.87 -18.45
N HIS A 302 -50.14 23.30 -18.18
CA HIS A 302 -51.40 24.06 -18.19
C HIS A 302 -51.45 25.15 -17.12
N LEU A 303 -50.92 24.91 -15.91
CA LEU A 303 -50.83 25.93 -14.86
C LEU A 303 -49.91 27.09 -15.27
N GLN A 304 -48.77 26.81 -15.88
CA GLN A 304 -47.86 27.83 -16.42
C GLN A 304 -48.54 28.63 -17.54
N GLN A 305 -49.23 27.96 -18.45
CA GLN A 305 -49.98 28.62 -19.53
C GLN A 305 -51.08 29.54 -18.99
N ALA A 306 -51.88 29.07 -18.02
CA ALA A 306 -52.90 29.88 -17.37
C ALA A 306 -52.32 31.08 -16.61
N THR A 307 -51.20 30.89 -15.92
CA THR A 307 -50.48 31.97 -15.22
C THR A 307 -49.97 33.02 -16.21
N SER A 308 -49.38 32.58 -17.33
CA SER A 308 -48.90 33.48 -18.39
C SER A 308 -50.04 34.30 -19.02
N LEU A 309 -51.17 33.65 -19.33
CA LEU A 309 -52.36 34.34 -19.84
C LEU A 309 -52.92 35.36 -18.84
N ASN A 310 -52.97 35.01 -17.55
CA ASN A 310 -53.39 35.94 -16.50
C ASN A 310 -52.44 37.15 -16.37
N CYS A 311 -51.12 36.94 -16.44
CA CYS A 311 -50.15 38.03 -16.44
C CYS A 311 -50.31 38.98 -17.64
N MET A 312 -50.59 38.43 -18.84
CA MET A 312 -50.85 39.25 -20.03
C MET A 312 -52.19 40.00 -19.93
N SER A 313 -53.23 39.37 -19.39
CA SER A 313 -54.55 39.99 -19.21
C SER A 313 -54.55 41.12 -18.18
N LEU A 314 -53.76 41.01 -17.10
CA LEU A 314 -53.65 42.05 -16.07
C LEU A 314 -52.69 43.19 -16.47
N GLY A 315 -51.67 42.90 -17.28
CA GLY A 315 -50.73 43.90 -17.80
C GLY A 315 -51.35 44.92 -18.77
N ALA A 316 -52.49 44.60 -19.38
CA ALA A 316 -53.21 45.52 -20.28
C ALA A 316 -54.10 46.54 -19.55
N ALA A 317 -54.41 46.35 -18.26
CA ALA A 317 -55.34 47.20 -17.51
C ALA A 317 -54.68 48.16 -16.50
N GLY A 318 -53.37 48.04 -16.25
CA GLY A 318 -52.65 48.78 -15.19
C GLY A 318 -51.72 49.90 -15.65
N GLY A 319 -51.79 50.32 -16.91
CA GLY A 319 -50.90 51.33 -17.48
C GLY A 319 -51.40 52.77 -17.34
N SER A 320 -51.73 53.25 -16.13
CA SER A 320 -51.76 54.70 -15.83
C SER A 320 -52.00 54.95 -14.33
N GLY A 321 -50.93 55.31 -13.61
CA GLY A 321 -50.94 55.78 -12.22
C GLY A 321 -49.99 54.94 -11.37
N GLY A 322 -48.81 55.41 -10.95
CA GLY A 322 -48.45 56.76 -10.54
C GLY A 322 -48.26 56.75 -9.02
N GLY A 323 -46.99 56.78 -8.56
CA GLY A 323 -46.60 56.87 -7.14
C GLY A 323 -46.74 55.55 -6.39
N GLY A 324 -45.90 55.17 -5.43
CA GLY A 324 -44.90 55.86 -4.64
C GLY A 324 -44.75 55.07 -3.33
N GLY A 325 -43.52 54.98 -2.80
CA GLY A 325 -43.21 54.34 -1.50
C GLY A 325 -43.02 52.83 -1.60
N GLY A 326 -41.89 52.21 -1.26
CA GLY A 326 -40.84 52.63 -0.35
C GLY A 326 -41.10 52.12 1.07
N PHE A 327 -41.05 50.80 1.28
CA PHE A 327 -40.81 50.11 2.57
C PHE A 327 -40.31 48.70 2.20
N GLY A 328 -39.22 48.14 2.70
CA GLY A 328 -38.55 48.36 3.98
C GLY A 328 -38.97 47.26 4.96
N GLY A 329 -38.26 46.13 4.96
CA GLY A 329 -38.40 45.02 5.93
C GLY A 329 -38.04 43.68 5.26
N GLY A 330 -37.08 42.88 5.70
CA GLY A 330 -36.52 42.69 7.05
C GLY A 330 -37.11 41.41 7.66
N GLY A 331 -36.34 40.33 7.71
CA GLY A 331 -36.70 39.02 8.29
C GLY A 331 -36.21 37.88 7.39
N VAL A 332 -35.03 37.27 7.59
CA VAL A 332 -34.62 36.36 8.67
C VAL A 332 -35.58 35.18 8.82
N PHE A 333 -35.35 34.08 8.08
CA PHE A 333 -34.84 32.79 8.58
C PHE A 333 -34.54 31.84 7.41
#